data_AF-A0A2V5QDH6-F1
#
_entry.id   AF-A0A2V5QDH6-F1
#
_cell.length_a   1.000
_cell.length_b   1.000
_cell.length_c   1.000
_cell.angle_alpha   90.00
_cell.angle_beta   90.00
_cell.angle_gamma   90.00
#
_symmetry.space_group_name_H-M   'P 1'
#
loop_
_entity.id
_entity.type
_entity.pdbx_description
1 polymer ?
#
loop_
_entity_poly.entity_id
_entity_poly.type
_entity_poly.pdbx_seq_one_letter_code
_entity_poly.pdbx_strand_id
1 'polypeptide(L)'
;MLQARRKRRFRSRARQFHHSVYVVLLSNRALKEVSMLRLNPKRDPNKPCVYVGMTGLPVDHRFENHKNGYKAARLVRKYAVRLMPELYAHLNPMPFEAAAQMEKDLAADLRNEGYTVAGGT
;
A
#
# COMPACT_ATOMS: atom_id res chain seq x y z
N MET A 1 28.94 -25.66 -45.67
CA MET A 1 27.69 -25.02 -45.23
C MET A 1 27.14 -25.83 -44.06
N LEU A 2 27.08 -25.28 -42.84
CA LEU A 2 26.28 -25.88 -41.77
C LEU A 2 25.64 -24.75 -40.96
N GLN A 3 24.32 -24.63 -41.09
CA GLN A 3 23.54 -23.53 -40.55
C GLN A 3 23.51 -23.58 -39.01
N ALA A 4 23.94 -22.50 -38.38
CA ALA A 4 23.75 -22.28 -36.95
C ALA A 4 22.24 -22.12 -36.67
N ARG A 5 21.63 -23.16 -36.07
CA ARG A 5 20.27 -23.09 -35.53
C ARG A 5 20.22 -22.06 -34.40
N ARG A 6 19.78 -20.85 -34.73
CA ARG A 6 19.41 -19.80 -33.77
C ARG A 6 18.29 -20.35 -32.88
N LYS A 7 18.62 -20.83 -31.68
CA LYS A 7 17.64 -21.02 -30.61
C LYS A 7 17.03 -19.65 -30.31
N ARG A 8 15.85 -19.37 -30.86
CA ARG A 8 14.99 -18.27 -30.40
C ARG A 8 14.73 -18.55 -28.92
N ARG A 9 15.49 -17.88 -28.04
CA ARG A 9 15.11 -17.75 -26.62
C ARG A 9 13.78 -17.03 -26.64
N PHE A 10 12.68 -17.77 -26.54
CA PHE A 10 11.45 -17.21 -26.01
C PHE A 10 11.80 -16.72 -24.61
N ARG A 11 12.20 -15.44 -24.48
CA ARG A 11 12.07 -14.76 -23.20
C ARG A 11 10.57 -14.80 -22.97
N SER A 12 10.12 -15.67 -22.08
CA SER A 12 8.82 -15.47 -21.46
C SER A 12 8.82 -14.02 -21.00
N ARG A 13 7.91 -13.22 -21.54
CA ARG A 13 7.64 -11.90 -20.98
C ARG A 13 7.02 -12.25 -19.63
N ALA A 14 7.85 -12.44 -18.60
CA ALA A 14 7.37 -12.65 -17.24
C ALA A 14 6.31 -11.56 -17.04
N ARG A 15 5.06 -11.97 -16.76
CA ARG A 15 3.97 -11.01 -16.58
C ARG A 15 4.47 -10.03 -15.51
N GLN A 16 4.78 -8.81 -15.94
CA GLN A 16 5.31 -7.81 -15.03
C GLN A 16 4.12 -7.37 -14.19
N PHE A 17 4.09 -7.83 -12.94
CA PHE A 17 3.06 -7.44 -12.01
C PHE A 17 3.13 -5.92 -11.79
N HIS A 18 1.97 -5.31 -11.63
CA HIS A 18 1.85 -3.86 -11.47
C HIS A 18 0.94 -3.48 -10.29
N HIS A 19 0.49 -4.45 -9.49
CA HIS A 19 -0.20 -4.16 -8.26
C HIS A 19 0.79 -4.06 -7.11
N SER A 20 0.48 -3.16 -6.19
CA SER A 20 1.34 -2.81 -5.07
C SER A 20 0.48 -2.43 -3.87
N VAL A 21 0.93 -2.82 -2.68
CA VAL A 21 0.45 -2.23 -1.43
C VAL A 21 1.25 -0.97 -1.13
N TYR A 22 0.68 -0.07 -0.35
CA TYR A 22 1.34 1.15 0.09
C TYR A 22 0.86 1.57 1.48
N VAL A 23 1.75 2.27 2.19
CA VAL A 23 1.48 2.84 3.51
C VAL A 23 1.72 4.35 3.47
N VAL A 24 0.76 5.10 3.98
CA VAL A 24 0.81 6.56 4.10
C VAL A 24 0.84 6.94 5.57
N LEU A 25 1.80 7.79 5.95
CA LEU A 25 1.78 8.47 7.23
C LEU A 25 0.66 9.49 7.26
N LEU A 26 -0.22 9.39 8.26
CA LEU A 26 -1.26 10.36 8.54
C LEU A 26 -0.84 11.27 9.70
N SER A 27 -1.21 12.55 9.62
CA SER A 27 -1.03 13.47 10.75
C SER A 27 -1.88 13.02 11.96
N ASN A 28 -1.43 13.35 13.17
CA ASN A 28 -2.15 13.04 14.42
C ASN A 28 -3.58 13.62 14.46
N ARG A 29 -3.89 14.62 13.61
CA ARG A 29 -5.26 15.15 13.46
C ARG A 29 -6.26 14.08 12.98
N ALA A 30 -5.80 13.01 12.34
CA ALA A 30 -6.62 11.87 11.94
C ALA A 30 -7.25 11.14 13.15
N LEU A 31 -6.61 11.17 14.34
CA LEU A 31 -7.15 10.54 15.56
C LEU A 31 -8.46 11.16 16.05
N LYS A 32 -8.80 12.37 15.60
CA LYS A 32 -10.09 13.01 15.91
C LYS A 32 -11.28 12.33 15.23
N GLU A 33 -11.02 11.48 14.25
CA GLU A 33 -12.06 10.72 13.54
C GLU A 33 -12.46 9.51 14.39
N VAL A 34 -13.71 9.47 14.86
CA VAL A 34 -14.22 8.48 15.84
C VAL A 34 -13.93 7.03 15.43
N SER A 35 -14.00 6.73 14.14
CA SER A 35 -13.73 5.39 13.62
C SER A 35 -12.29 4.92 13.84
N MET A 36 -11.31 5.83 13.91
CA MET A 36 -9.89 5.47 14.06
C MET A 36 -9.62 4.81 15.41
N LEU A 37 -10.19 5.32 16.49
CA LEU A 37 -9.98 4.78 17.82
C LEU A 37 -10.67 3.43 18.00
N ARG A 38 -11.90 3.30 17.48
CA ARG A 38 -12.67 2.06 17.57
C ARG A 38 -12.04 0.92 16.77
N LEU A 39 -11.47 1.20 15.60
CA LEU A 39 -10.80 0.21 14.76
C LEU A 39 -9.42 -0.20 15.29
N ASN A 40 -8.85 0.55 16.23
CA ASN A 40 -7.50 0.34 16.75
C ASN A 40 -7.48 0.33 18.28
N PRO A 41 -8.19 -0.61 18.94
CA PRO A 41 -8.30 -0.64 20.40
C PRO A 41 -6.97 -0.93 21.13
N LYS A 42 -6.02 -1.58 20.45
CA LYS A 42 -4.69 -1.94 20.98
C LYS A 42 -3.58 -0.95 20.58
N ARG A 43 -3.93 0.23 20.07
CA ARG A 43 -2.93 1.18 19.58
C ARG A 43 -1.96 1.62 20.69
N ASP A 44 -0.70 1.81 20.32
CA ASP A 44 0.29 2.51 21.12
C ASP A 44 0.23 4.02 20.76
N PRO A 45 -0.01 4.93 21.73
CA PRO A 45 0.03 6.37 21.49
C PRO A 45 1.35 6.92 20.93
N ASN A 46 2.47 6.22 21.11
CA ASN A 46 3.77 6.63 20.59
C ASN A 46 4.01 6.18 19.14
N LYS A 47 3.20 5.25 18.62
CA LYS A 47 3.28 4.80 17.23
C LYS A 47 2.48 5.73 16.31
N PRO A 48 2.94 5.93 15.05
CA PRO A 48 2.27 6.83 14.13
C PRO A 48 0.91 6.28 13.66
N CYS A 49 0.08 7.20 13.17
CA CYS A 49 -1.14 6.86 12.44
C CYS A 49 -0.83 6.63 10.97
N VAL A 50 -1.32 5.53 10.41
CA VAL A 50 -1.07 5.16 9.01
C VAL A 50 -2.34 4.76 8.28
N TYR A 51 -2.31 4.90 6.95
CA TYR A 51 -3.31 4.33 6.05
C TYR A 51 -2.64 3.27 5.18
N VAL A 52 -3.24 2.09 5.10
CA VAL A 52 -2.83 1.00 4.23
C VAL A 52 -3.79 0.92 3.05
N GLY A 53 -3.24 0.79 1.85
CA GLY A 53 -4.02 0.63 0.62
C GLY A 53 -3.32 -0.25 -0.41
N MET A 54 -4.05 -0.67 -1.44
CA MET A 54 -3.48 -1.25 -2.67
C MET A 54 -3.79 -0.44 -3.93
N THR A 55 -2.98 -0.63 -4.98
CA THR A 55 -3.18 0.04 -6.27
C THR A 55 -2.55 -0.75 -7.42
N GLY A 56 -3.13 -0.62 -8.62
CA GLY A 56 -2.51 -1.00 -9.90
C GLY A 56 -1.78 0.15 -10.61
N LEU A 57 -1.65 1.32 -9.97
CA LEU A 57 -0.88 2.46 -10.47
C LEU A 57 0.51 2.47 -9.81
N PRO A 58 1.48 3.22 -10.34
CA PRO A 58 2.64 3.63 -9.54
C PRO A 58 2.17 4.25 -8.22
N VAL A 59 2.79 3.85 -7.11
CA VAL A 59 2.33 4.26 -5.77
C VAL A 59 2.35 5.78 -5.61
N ASP A 60 3.35 6.47 -6.14
CA ASP A 60 3.43 7.93 -6.12
C ASP A 60 2.26 8.57 -6.88
N HIS A 61 1.89 8.03 -8.04
CA HIS A 61 0.72 8.52 -8.79
C HIS A 61 -0.58 8.29 -8.01
N ARG A 62 -0.69 7.15 -7.31
CA ARG A 62 -1.86 6.89 -6.45
C ARG A 62 -1.90 7.86 -5.27
N PHE A 63 -0.76 8.18 -4.68
CA PHE A 63 -0.65 9.14 -3.59
C PHE A 63 -1.08 10.55 -4.04
N GLU A 64 -0.60 11.00 -5.20
CA GLU A 64 -1.01 12.28 -5.77
C GLU A 64 -2.50 12.33 -6.11
N ASN A 65 -3.06 11.24 -6.64
CA ASN A 65 -4.50 11.13 -6.86
C ASN A 65 -5.29 11.33 -5.56
N HIS A 66 -4.84 10.74 -4.45
CA HIS A 66 -5.46 10.97 -3.14
C HIS A 66 -5.39 12.42 -2.70
N LYS A 67 -4.21 13.06 -2.83
CA LYS A 67 -3.99 14.46 -2.45
C LYS A 67 -4.86 15.42 -3.25
N ASN A 68 -5.07 15.13 -4.53
CA ASN A 68 -5.90 15.91 -5.46
C ASN A 68 -7.39 15.54 -5.42
N GLY A 69 -7.78 14.57 -4.58
CA GLY A 69 -9.18 14.15 -4.42
C GLY A 69 -9.72 13.22 -5.50
N TYR A 70 -8.88 12.74 -6.43
CA TYR A 70 -9.28 11.80 -7.45
C TYR A 70 -9.28 10.36 -6.91
N LYS A 71 -10.45 9.70 -6.89
CA LYS A 71 -10.64 8.35 -6.32
C LYS A 71 -9.97 8.21 -4.94
N ALA A 72 -10.14 9.25 -4.13
CA ALA A 72 -9.38 9.45 -2.91
C ALA A 72 -10.09 8.87 -1.68
N ALA A 73 -9.32 8.24 -0.80
CA ALA A 73 -9.76 7.96 0.55
C ALA A 73 -9.80 9.26 1.34
N ARG A 74 -10.93 9.55 1.99
CA ARG A 74 -11.17 10.79 2.74
C ARG A 74 -10.04 11.10 3.74
N LEU A 75 -9.56 10.09 4.46
CA LEU A 75 -8.48 10.23 5.44
C LEU A 75 -7.16 10.63 4.80
N VAL A 76 -6.78 9.97 3.70
CA VAL A 76 -5.54 10.29 2.98
C VAL A 76 -5.61 11.70 2.41
N ARG A 77 -6.72 12.07 1.74
CA ARG A 77 -6.91 13.42 1.20
C ARG A 77 -6.75 14.50 2.28
N LYS A 78 -7.34 14.29 3.46
CA LYS A 78 -7.40 15.31 4.53
C LYS A 78 -6.14 15.34 5.41
N TYR A 79 -5.46 14.20 5.59
CA TYR A 79 -4.46 14.03 6.65
C TYR A 79 -3.12 13.44 6.19
N ALA A 80 -2.95 13.08 4.91
CA ALA A 80 -1.71 12.49 4.44
C ALA A 80 -0.52 13.45 4.52
N VAL A 81 0.57 12.94 5.11
CA VAL A 81 1.86 13.62 5.25
C VAL A 81 2.82 13.14 4.16
N ARG A 82 3.14 11.83 4.13
CA ARG A 82 4.08 11.21 3.17
C ARG A 82 3.82 9.72 3.02
N LEU A 83 4.40 9.12 1.98
CA LEU A 83 4.54 7.66 1.88
C LEU A 83 5.59 7.13 2.88
N MET A 84 5.42 5.88 3.32
CA MET A 84 6.34 5.14 4.19
C MET A 84 6.85 3.88 3.48
N PRO A 85 7.68 3.99 2.43
CA PRO A 85 8.19 2.85 1.65
C PRO A 85 8.92 1.80 2.50
N GLU A 86 9.51 2.21 3.63
CA GLU A 86 10.13 1.32 4.62
C GLU A 86 9.21 0.19 5.10
N LEU A 87 7.88 0.40 5.07
CA LEU A 87 6.88 -0.57 5.52
C LEU A 87 6.34 -1.50 4.42
N TYR A 88 6.58 -1.21 3.14
CA TYR A 88 5.88 -1.94 2.06
C TYR A 88 6.68 -2.19 0.79
N ALA A 89 7.76 -1.45 0.52
CA ALA A 89 8.41 -1.49 -0.79
C ALA A 89 8.96 -2.89 -1.13
N HIS A 90 9.46 -3.61 -0.12
CA HIS A 90 10.00 -4.97 -0.26
C HIS A 90 8.94 -6.03 -0.58
N LEU A 91 7.64 -5.71 -0.41
CA LEU A 91 6.53 -6.61 -0.72
C LEU A 91 6.13 -6.54 -2.21
N ASN A 92 6.52 -5.47 -2.92
CA ASN A 92 6.02 -5.16 -4.25
C ASN A 92 6.98 -5.56 -5.38
N PRO A 93 6.49 -5.78 -6.62
CA PRO A 93 5.07 -5.83 -7.04
C PRO A 93 4.48 -7.25 -6.99
N MET A 94 3.15 -7.37 -7.02
CA MET A 94 2.45 -8.66 -6.95
C MET A 94 1.18 -8.71 -7.84
N PRO A 95 0.59 -9.90 -8.09
CA PRO A 95 -0.72 -10.02 -8.73
C PRO A 95 -1.82 -9.26 -7.96
N PHE A 96 -2.93 -8.93 -8.63
CA PHE A 96 -4.06 -8.23 -8.00
C PHE A 96 -4.58 -8.95 -6.75
N GLU A 97 -4.85 -10.25 -6.85
CA GLU A 97 -5.39 -11.04 -5.73
C GLU A 97 -4.43 -11.07 -4.55
N ALA A 98 -3.13 -11.22 -4.81
CA ALA A 98 -2.09 -11.14 -3.80
C ALA A 98 -2.04 -9.75 -3.14
N ALA A 99 -2.17 -8.67 -3.93
CA ALA A 99 -2.17 -7.30 -3.40
C ALA A 99 -3.40 -7.03 -2.52
N ALA A 100 -4.56 -7.55 -2.91
CA ALA A 100 -5.80 -7.42 -2.13
C ALA A 100 -5.72 -8.18 -0.80
N GLN A 101 -5.09 -9.35 -0.78
CA GLN A 101 -4.85 -10.09 0.47
C GLN A 101 -3.77 -9.40 1.33
N MET A 102 -2.65 -9.03 0.71
CA MET A 102 -1.54 -8.36 1.40
C MET A 102 -1.95 -7.01 2.01
N GLU A 103 -2.89 -6.28 1.41
CA GLU A 103 -3.46 -5.06 1.99
C GLU A 103 -4.08 -5.31 3.37
N LYS A 104 -4.78 -6.44 3.54
CA LYS A 104 -5.42 -6.84 4.79
C LYS A 104 -4.39 -7.34 5.79
N ASP A 105 -3.48 -8.20 5.35
CA ASP A 105 -2.44 -8.80 6.19
C ASP A 105 -1.52 -7.71 6.77
N LEU A 106 -1.00 -6.83 5.91
CA LEU A 106 -0.15 -5.70 6.33
C LEU A 106 -0.89 -4.76 7.30
N ALA A 107 -2.18 -4.51 7.06
CA ALA A 107 -2.98 -3.71 7.98
C ALA A 107 -3.20 -4.39 9.33
N ALA A 108 -3.32 -5.72 9.37
CA ALA A 108 -3.43 -6.48 10.61
C ALA A 108 -2.10 -6.50 11.38
N ASP A 109 -0.98 -6.74 10.69
CA ASP A 109 0.35 -6.78 11.29
C ASP A 109 0.73 -5.43 11.91
N LEU A 110 0.52 -4.33 11.18
CA LEU A 110 0.76 -2.99 11.72
C LEU A 110 -0.11 -2.68 12.95
N ARG A 111 -1.36 -3.14 12.98
CA ARG A 111 -2.22 -3.01 14.18
C ARG A 111 -1.66 -3.82 15.35
N ASN A 112 -1.15 -5.03 15.09
CA ASN A 112 -0.53 -5.87 16.11
C ASN A 112 0.76 -5.27 16.66
N GLU A 113 1.51 -4.53 15.83
CA GLU A 113 2.68 -3.74 16.24
C GLU A 113 2.34 -2.42 16.97
N GLY A 114 1.05 -2.13 17.17
CA GLY A 114 0.56 -0.96 17.90
C GLY A 114 0.35 0.29 17.06
N TYR A 115 0.49 0.24 15.73
CA TYR A 115 0.13 1.38 14.88
C TYR A 115 -1.38 1.66 14.96
N THR A 116 -1.75 2.91 14.75
CA THR A 116 -3.16 3.25 14.46
C THR A 116 -3.38 3.16 12.95
N VAL A 117 -4.10 2.14 12.48
CA VAL A 117 -4.25 1.84 11.06
C VAL A 117 -5.65 2.12 10.53
N ALA A 118 -5.72 2.87 9.43
CA ALA A 118 -6.89 3.01 8.57
C ALA A 118 -6.73 2.19 7.27
N GLY A 119 -7.84 1.76 6.68
CA GLY A 119 -7.83 0.92 5.46
C GLY A 119 -7.50 -0.54 5.75
N GLY A 120 -7.29 -1.31 4.67
CA GLY A 120 -7.01 -2.75 4.73
C GLY A 120 -8.06 -3.57 5.48
N THR A 121 -9.34 -3.26 5.25
CA THR A 121 -10.50 -3.97 5.78
C THR A 121 -11.33 -4.52 4.62
#